data_AF-A0A392MQD3-F1
#
_entry.id   AF-A0A392MQD3-F1
#
_cell.length_a   1.000
_cell.length_b   1.000
_cell.length_c   1.000
_cell.angle_alpha   90.00
_cell.angle_beta   90.00
_cell.angle_gamma   90.00
#
_symmetry.space_group_name_H-M   'P 1'
#
loop_
_entity.id
_entity.type
_entity.pdbx_description
1 polymer ?
#
loop_
_entity_poly.entity_id
_entity_poly.type
_entity_poly.pdbx_seq_one_letter_code
_entity_poly.pdbx_strand_id
1 'polypeptide(L)'
;SKLALWNQATNEFKHIPPSSVQSCIPDAAKDFCPLVTVLHGFGYDRGTCDYKVIRRVLLQYHCEYMPLRADVFGDASLLEPLEIYSLRSNSWKKLDVDVPWSWDYNTEGMQVYMDGVCHWLAKEDNESCLVSFYLSNEVFFTTPIPSDIYERIVDQTL
;
A
#
# COMPACT_ATOMS: atom_id res chain seq x y z
N SER A 1 12.40 -2.74 -2.01
CA SER A 1 11.73 -4.02 -1.73
C SER A 1 11.65 -4.89 -2.99
N LYS A 2 11.66 -6.23 -2.85
CA LYS A 2 11.33 -7.20 -3.92
C LYS A 2 10.02 -7.89 -3.51
N LEU A 3 9.02 -7.89 -4.40
CA LEU A 3 7.71 -8.50 -4.14
C LEU A 3 7.50 -9.69 -5.08
N ALA A 4 6.87 -10.75 -4.60
CA ALA A 4 6.52 -11.90 -5.41
C ALA A 4 5.13 -12.42 -5.02
N LEU A 5 4.42 -12.96 -6.00
CA LEU A 5 3.22 -13.76 -5.78
C LEU A 5 3.64 -15.22 -5.63
N TRP A 6 3.12 -15.88 -4.60
CA TRP A 6 3.36 -17.29 -4.36
C TRP A 6 2.08 -18.09 -4.58
N ASN A 7 2.15 -19.05 -5.50
CA ASN A 7 1.12 -20.06 -5.64
C ASN A 7 1.46 -21.24 -4.71
N GLN A 8 0.77 -21.35 -3.58
CA GLN A 8 1.02 -22.42 -2.60
C GLN A 8 0.70 -23.82 -3.15
N ALA A 9 -0.26 -23.94 -4.06
CA ALA A 9 -0.68 -25.23 -4.61
C ALA A 9 0.37 -25.82 -5.56
N THR A 10 1.06 -24.98 -6.33
CA THR A 10 2.10 -25.40 -7.28
C THR A 10 3.53 -25.14 -6.78
N ASN A 11 3.66 -24.40 -5.67
CA ASN A 11 4.91 -23.86 -5.15
C ASN A 11 5.67 -22.97 -6.14
N GLU A 12 4.96 -22.34 -7.08
CA GLU A 12 5.54 -21.42 -8.05
C GLU A 12 5.56 -19.99 -7.53
N PHE A 13 6.61 -19.26 -7.88
CA PHE A 13 6.76 -17.84 -7.55
C PHE A 13 6.76 -17.01 -8.82
N LYS A 14 5.99 -15.92 -8.82
CA LYS A 14 6.07 -14.89 -9.83
C LYS A 14 6.61 -13.61 -9.20
N HIS A 15 7.81 -13.21 -9.62
CA HIS A 15 8.35 -11.91 -9.25
C HIS A 15 7.52 -10.80 -9.85
N ILE A 16 7.14 -9.83 -9.00
CA ILE A 16 6.45 -8.63 -9.44
C ILE A 16 7.50 -7.60 -9.83
N PRO A 17 7.44 -7.02 -11.04
CA PRO A 17 8.40 -6.01 -11.48
C PRO A 17 8.32 -4.75 -10.59
N PRO A 18 9.39 -3.94 -10.53
CA PRO A 18 9.31 -2.61 -9.93
C PRO A 18 8.33 -1.73 -10.72
N SER A 19 7.71 -0.74 -10.05
CA SER A 19 6.90 0.27 -10.73
C SER A 19 7.79 1.39 -11.25
N SER A 20 7.25 2.21 -12.16
CA SER A 20 7.96 3.38 -12.69
C SER A 20 8.43 4.32 -11.58
N VAL A 21 7.66 4.46 -10.50
CA VAL A 21 8.00 5.30 -9.35
C VAL A 21 9.28 4.81 -8.67
N GLN A 22 9.38 3.51 -8.42
CA GLN A 22 10.58 2.88 -7.85
C GLN A 22 11.80 3.03 -8.78
N SER A 23 11.58 3.04 -10.09
CA SER A 23 12.64 3.23 -11.10
C SER A 23 13.10 4.68 -11.23
N CYS A 24 12.26 5.66 -10.92
CA CYS A 24 12.59 7.09 -11.02
C CYS A 24 13.49 7.57 -9.87
N ILE A 25 13.54 6.85 -8.74
CA ILE A 25 14.35 7.26 -7.59
C ILE A 25 15.83 6.96 -7.87
N PRO A 26 16.72 7.97 -7.84
CA PRO A 26 18.16 7.78 -8.08
C PRO A 26 18.77 6.82 -7.05
N ASP A 27 19.71 5.99 -7.48
CA ASP A 27 20.34 5.00 -6.57
C ASP A 27 21.05 5.67 -5.39
N ALA A 28 21.74 6.79 -5.62
CA ALA A 28 22.36 7.58 -4.56
C ALA A 28 21.36 8.05 -3.49
N ALA A 29 20.09 8.23 -3.85
CA ALA A 29 19.06 8.69 -2.93
C ALA A 29 18.51 7.56 -2.04
N LYS A 30 18.59 6.30 -2.52
CA LYS A 30 18.14 5.10 -1.79
C LYS A 30 19.02 4.80 -0.58
N ASP A 31 20.30 5.20 -0.62
CA ASP A 31 21.25 5.02 0.48
C ASP A 31 20.92 5.91 1.69
N PHE A 32 20.29 7.08 1.46
CA PHE A 32 19.91 8.02 2.51
C PHE A 32 18.44 7.92 2.93
N CYS A 33 17.58 7.47 2.01
CA CYS A 33 16.14 7.33 2.24
C CYS A 33 15.68 6.00 1.63
N PRO A 34 15.65 4.91 2.42
CA PRO A 34 15.28 3.60 1.90
C PRO A 34 13.83 3.60 1.41
N LEU A 35 13.61 2.96 0.27
CA LEU A 35 12.27 2.78 -0.29
C LEU A 35 11.51 1.71 0.49
N VAL A 36 10.40 2.13 1.11
CA VAL A 36 9.47 1.27 1.83
C VAL A 36 8.22 1.06 0.98
N THR A 37 7.62 -0.12 1.14
CA THR A 37 6.39 -0.50 0.46
C THR A 37 5.40 -0.98 1.50
N VAL A 38 4.21 -0.39 1.50
CA VAL A 38 3.11 -0.82 2.36
C VAL A 38 2.09 -1.54 1.50
N LEU A 39 1.79 -2.78 1.86
CA LEU A 39 0.76 -3.57 1.17
C LEU A 39 -0.60 -3.23 1.78
N HIS A 40 -1.52 -2.76 0.95
CA HIS A 40 -2.89 -2.48 1.37
C HIS A 40 -3.86 -3.62 1.03
N GLY A 41 -3.54 -4.43 0.02
CA GLY A 41 -4.41 -5.55 -0.33
C GLY A 41 -3.85 -6.46 -1.41
N PHE A 42 -4.30 -7.71 -1.39
CA PHE A 42 -4.10 -8.69 -2.44
C PHE A 42 -5.38 -9.48 -2.60
N GLY A 43 -5.87 -9.61 -3.84
CA GLY A 43 -7.15 -10.28 -4.07
C GLY A 43 -7.43 -10.61 -5.53
N TYR A 44 -8.51 -11.34 -5.73
CA TYR A 44 -9.00 -11.72 -7.06
C TYR A 44 -10.17 -10.83 -7.49
N ASP A 45 -10.02 -10.19 -8.64
CA ASP A 45 -11.10 -9.51 -9.32
C ASP A 45 -11.81 -10.50 -10.27
N ARG A 46 -13.01 -10.92 -9.88
CA ARG A 46 -13.84 -11.85 -10.66
C ARG A 46 -14.27 -11.24 -12.00
N GLY A 47 -14.47 -9.91 -12.08
CA GLY A 47 -14.95 -9.26 -13.29
C GLY A 47 -13.91 -9.26 -14.42
N THR A 48 -12.64 -9.10 -14.06
CA THR A 48 -11.52 -9.15 -15.02
C THR A 48 -10.77 -10.48 -14.99
N CYS A 49 -11.18 -11.43 -14.15
CA CYS A 49 -10.48 -12.68 -13.88
C CYS A 49 -8.98 -12.47 -13.63
N ASP A 50 -8.65 -11.56 -12.72
CA ASP A 50 -7.27 -11.10 -12.50
C ASP A 50 -6.92 -11.05 -11.01
N TYR A 51 -5.67 -11.35 -10.70
CA TYR A 51 -5.14 -11.12 -9.36
C TYR A 51 -4.50 -9.74 -9.31
N LYS A 52 -4.87 -8.98 -8.28
CA LYS A 52 -4.42 -7.61 -8.11
C LYS A 52 -3.75 -7.42 -6.76
N VAL A 53 -2.73 -6.56 -6.73
CA VAL A 53 -2.03 -6.15 -5.50
C VAL A 53 -2.12 -4.64 -5.39
N ILE A 54 -2.58 -4.14 -4.24
CA ILE A 54 -2.59 -2.72 -3.91
C ILE A 54 -1.43 -2.45 -2.96
N ARG A 55 -0.62 -1.46 -3.30
CA ARG A 55 0.48 -1.00 -2.44
C ARG A 55 0.61 0.51 -2.46
N ARG A 56 1.24 1.03 -1.43
CA ARG A 56 1.80 2.39 -1.43
C ARG A 56 3.32 2.31 -1.42
N VAL A 57 3.96 3.18 -2.17
CA VAL A 57 5.42 3.30 -2.25
C VAL A 57 5.81 4.61 -1.61
N LEU A 58 6.70 4.56 -0.61
CA LEU A 58 7.11 5.74 0.16
C LEU A 58 8.61 5.70 0.47
N LEU A 59 9.20 6.88 0.62
CA LEU A 59 10.58 7.03 1.09
C LEU A 59 10.56 7.12 2.61
N GLN A 60 11.29 6.24 3.28
CA GLN A 60 11.46 6.33 4.73
C GLN A 60 12.47 7.42 5.03
N TYR A 61 12.00 8.51 5.63
CA TYR A 61 12.85 9.63 6.03
C TYR A 61 13.45 9.39 7.40
N HIS A 62 14.77 9.44 7.51
CA HIS A 62 15.42 9.73 8.78
C HIS A 62 15.44 11.25 8.98
N CYS A 63 14.96 11.73 10.13
CA CYS A 63 14.79 13.17 10.44
C CYS A 63 16.06 14.01 10.21
N GLU A 64 17.24 13.40 10.22
CA GLU A 64 18.53 14.05 10.01
C GLU A 64 18.76 14.53 8.55
N TYR A 65 17.98 14.03 7.58
CA TYR A 65 18.17 14.32 6.14
C TYR A 65 17.04 15.15 5.51
N MET A 66 16.13 15.71 6.30
CA MET A 66 15.03 16.58 5.81
C MET A 66 15.46 17.72 4.85
N PRO A 67 16.63 18.36 4.98
CA PRO A 67 17.05 19.43 4.06
C PRO A 67 17.28 18.98 2.61
N LEU A 68 17.50 17.68 2.35
CA LEU A 68 17.81 17.11 1.03
C LEU A 68 16.57 16.87 0.14
N ARG A 69 15.37 17.28 0.59
CA ARG A 69 14.09 16.94 -0.05
C ARG A 69 13.94 17.50 -1.46
N ALA A 70 14.37 18.73 -1.71
CA ALA A 70 14.06 19.43 -2.97
C ALA A 70 15.20 19.37 -4.00
N ASP A 71 16.45 19.35 -3.54
CA ASP A 71 17.65 19.37 -4.36
C ASP A 71 17.99 17.99 -4.95
N VAL A 72 17.80 16.91 -4.18
CA VAL A 72 18.12 15.54 -4.62
C VAL A 72 16.93 14.81 -5.24
N PHE A 73 15.74 14.98 -4.68
CA PHE A 73 14.56 14.20 -5.08
C PHE A 73 13.59 14.96 -5.98
N GLY A 74 13.70 16.29 -6.09
CA GLY A 74 12.77 17.11 -6.87
C GLY A 74 11.30 16.84 -6.54
N ASP A 75 10.45 16.88 -7.56
CA ASP A 75 9.00 16.60 -7.47
C ASP A 75 8.68 15.14 -7.06
N ALA A 76 9.63 14.21 -7.22
CA ALA A 76 9.44 12.80 -6.88
C ALA A 76 9.35 12.55 -5.36
N SER A 77 9.78 13.49 -4.52
CA SER A 77 9.68 13.40 -3.05
C SER A 77 8.26 13.58 -2.50
N LEU A 78 7.33 14.13 -3.29
CA LEU A 78 5.97 14.43 -2.84
C LEU A 78 4.95 13.37 -3.22
N LEU A 79 5.32 12.43 -4.09
CA LEU A 79 4.41 11.41 -4.58
C LEU A 79 4.63 10.14 -3.76
N GLU A 80 3.69 9.87 -2.86
CA GLU A 80 3.51 8.58 -2.19
C GLU A 80 2.34 7.83 -2.83
N PRO A 81 2.48 7.41 -4.11
CA PRO A 81 1.38 6.96 -4.91
C PRO A 81 0.82 5.66 -4.36
N LEU A 82 -0.50 5.58 -4.38
CA LEU A 82 -1.19 4.31 -4.32
C LEU A 82 -1.14 3.69 -5.72
N GLU A 83 -0.63 2.47 -5.81
CA GLU A 83 -0.50 1.73 -7.05
C GLU A 83 -1.23 0.39 -6.96
N ILE A 84 -1.81 -0.04 -8.08
CA ILE A 84 -2.39 -1.36 -8.25
C ILE A 84 -1.63 -2.12 -9.33
N TYR A 85 -1.18 -3.33 -9.00
CA TYR A 85 -0.59 -4.27 -9.95
C TYR A 85 -1.66 -5.19 -10.49
N SER A 86 -1.60 -5.47 -11.78
CA SER A 86 -2.39 -6.52 -12.45
C SER A 86 -1.46 -7.69 -12.81
N LEU A 87 -1.81 -8.89 -12.38
CA LEU A 87 -1.10 -10.11 -12.76
C LEU A 87 -1.22 -10.38 -14.26
N ARG A 88 -2.41 -10.16 -14.81
CA ARG A 88 -2.73 -10.35 -16.23
C ARG A 88 -1.87 -9.47 -17.14
N SER A 89 -1.77 -8.17 -16.87
CA SER A 89 -0.95 -7.26 -17.68
C SER A 89 0.52 -7.22 -17.26
N ASN A 90 0.84 -7.81 -16.10
CA ASN A 90 2.16 -7.76 -15.48
C ASN A 90 2.69 -6.32 -15.31
N SER A 91 1.80 -5.38 -14.98
CA SER A 91 2.12 -3.96 -14.91
C SER A 91 1.47 -3.29 -13.70
N TRP A 92 2.10 -2.20 -13.26
CA TRP A 92 1.55 -1.29 -12.26
C TRP A 92 0.72 -0.20 -12.93
N LYS A 93 -0.36 0.21 -12.26
CA LYS A 93 -1.17 1.40 -12.57
C LYS A 93 -1.21 2.28 -11.33
N LYS A 94 -0.97 3.58 -11.49
CA LYS A 94 -1.21 4.57 -10.42
C LYS A 94 -2.70 4.75 -10.24
N LEU A 95 -3.16 4.73 -8.99
CA LEU A 95 -4.53 5.04 -8.64
C LEU A 95 -4.63 6.53 -8.32
N ASP A 96 -5.57 7.21 -8.96
CA ASP A 96 -5.86 8.63 -8.74
C ASP A 96 -6.97 8.76 -7.70
N VAL A 97 -6.64 8.41 -6.46
CA VAL A 97 -7.55 8.38 -5.32
C VAL A 97 -6.86 8.89 -4.07
N ASP A 98 -7.56 9.73 -3.31
CA ASP A 98 -7.07 10.26 -2.04
C ASP A 98 -7.54 9.37 -0.88
N VAL A 99 -6.87 8.23 -0.72
CA VAL A 99 -7.18 7.28 0.35
C VAL A 99 -6.46 7.68 1.63
N PRO A 100 -7.15 7.65 2.80
CA PRO A 100 -6.54 7.90 4.10
C PRO A 100 -5.28 7.06 4.38
N TRP A 101 -4.42 7.59 5.23
CA TRP A 101 -3.14 6.97 5.57
C TRP A 101 -3.36 5.66 6.35
N SER A 102 -2.59 4.62 6.04
CA SER A 102 -2.58 3.40 6.86
C SER A 102 -2.24 3.74 8.32
N TRP A 103 -2.91 3.05 9.25
CA TRP A 103 -2.71 3.27 10.69
C TRP A 103 -1.25 3.11 11.13
N ASP A 104 -0.52 2.17 10.53
CA ASP A 104 0.90 1.97 10.77
C ASP A 104 1.57 1.35 9.53
N TYR A 105 2.75 1.88 9.18
CA TYR A 105 3.54 1.44 8.02
C TYR A 105 4.24 0.10 8.25
N ASN A 106 4.32 -0.34 9.51
CA ASN A 106 5.07 -1.53 9.93
C ASN A 106 4.18 -2.74 10.23
N THR A 107 2.86 -2.61 10.19
CA THR A 107 1.93 -3.70 10.51
C THR A 107 1.53 -4.45 9.25
N GLU A 108 2.34 -5.44 8.88
CA GLU A 108 1.96 -6.44 7.90
C GLU A 108 0.87 -7.36 8.46
N GLY A 109 -0.18 -7.64 7.68
CA GLY A 109 -1.19 -8.65 8.01
C GLY A 109 -2.51 -8.10 8.58
N MET A 110 -2.70 -6.79 8.62
CA MET A 110 -3.99 -6.15 8.96
C MET A 110 -4.93 -6.00 7.76
N GLN A 111 -4.48 -6.38 6.58
CA GLN A 111 -5.25 -6.34 5.34
C GLN A 111 -6.03 -7.64 5.13
N VAL A 112 -7.31 -7.52 4.78
CA VAL A 112 -8.20 -8.65 4.54
C VAL A 112 -8.83 -8.51 3.16
N TYR A 113 -8.81 -9.58 2.38
CA TYR A 113 -9.60 -9.67 1.16
C TYR A 113 -10.86 -10.49 1.42
N MET A 114 -12.02 -9.91 1.11
CA MET A 114 -13.32 -10.57 1.23
C MET A 114 -14.20 -10.19 0.04
N ASP A 115 -14.70 -11.20 -0.68
CA ASP A 115 -15.68 -11.08 -1.77
C ASP A 115 -15.41 -9.96 -2.80
N GLY A 116 -14.17 -9.88 -3.30
CA GLY A 116 -13.79 -8.86 -4.30
C GLY A 116 -13.37 -7.51 -3.73
N VAL A 117 -13.39 -7.36 -2.40
CA VAL A 117 -13.05 -6.14 -1.69
C VAL A 117 -11.81 -6.35 -0.83
N CYS A 118 -10.85 -5.42 -0.91
CA CYS A 118 -9.71 -5.37 0.00
C CYS A 118 -10.01 -4.37 1.12
N HIS A 119 -9.78 -4.78 2.36
CA HIS A 119 -10.02 -4.00 3.55
C HIS A 119 -8.72 -3.78 4.32
N TRP A 120 -8.49 -2.58 4.83
CA TRP A 120 -7.39 -2.27 5.73
C TRP A 120 -7.74 -1.14 6.68
N LEU A 121 -7.06 -1.08 7.82
CA LEU A 121 -7.21 0.00 8.78
C LEU A 121 -6.41 1.23 8.33
N ALA A 122 -7.04 2.39 8.45
CA ALA A 122 -6.46 3.68 8.13
C ALA A 122 -6.79 4.70 9.24
N LYS A 123 -6.19 5.88 9.12
CA LYS A 123 -6.38 7.03 10.00
C LYS A 123 -6.72 8.26 9.17
N GLU A 124 -7.80 8.93 9.53
CA GLU A 124 -8.32 10.15 8.92
C GLU A 124 -8.63 11.14 10.04
N ASP A 125 -8.07 12.36 10.00
CA ASP A 125 -8.30 13.41 11.01
C ASP A 125 -8.15 12.97 12.49
N ASN A 126 -7.20 12.07 12.76
CA ASN A 126 -6.94 11.43 14.04
C ASN A 126 -7.91 10.31 14.48
N GLU A 127 -8.88 9.96 13.68
CA GLU A 127 -9.82 8.86 13.92
C GLU A 127 -9.44 7.65 13.06
N SER A 128 -9.54 6.42 13.60
CA SER A 128 -9.39 5.22 12.78
C SER A 128 -10.63 4.98 11.93
N CYS A 129 -10.40 4.56 10.71
CA CYS A 129 -11.44 4.09 9.81
C CYS A 129 -11.02 2.77 9.14
N LEU A 130 -12.01 2.00 8.71
CA LEU A 130 -11.83 0.85 7.84
C LEU A 130 -11.98 1.31 6.39
N VAL A 131 -10.90 1.24 5.61
CA VAL A 131 -10.96 1.43 4.17
C VAL A 131 -11.45 0.15 3.52
N SER A 132 -12.38 0.27 2.59
CA SER A 132 -12.90 -0.84 1.78
C SER A 132 -12.75 -0.48 0.31
N PHE A 133 -11.90 -1.22 -0.41
CA PHE A 133 -11.51 -0.95 -1.78
C PHE A 133 -12.02 -2.06 -2.71
N TYR A 134 -12.84 -1.70 -3.68
CA TYR A 134 -13.37 -2.61 -4.68
C TYR A 134 -12.38 -2.80 -5.84
N LEU A 135 -11.89 -4.03 -6.03
CA LEU A 135 -10.92 -4.31 -7.08
C LEU A 135 -11.48 -4.19 -8.50
N SER A 136 -12.79 -4.32 -8.66
CA SER A 136 -13.48 -4.39 -9.95
C SER A 136 -13.58 -3.04 -10.67
N ASN A 137 -13.83 -1.97 -9.91
CA ASN A 137 -14.01 -0.61 -10.42
C ASN A 137 -13.03 0.40 -9.79
N GLU A 138 -12.11 -0.08 -8.94
CA GLU A 138 -11.03 0.71 -8.34
C GLU A 138 -11.54 1.90 -7.50
N VAL A 139 -12.70 1.75 -6.86
CA VAL A 139 -13.26 2.75 -5.94
C VAL A 139 -13.11 2.27 -4.50
N PHE A 140 -13.08 3.22 -3.57
CA PHE A 140 -13.05 2.93 -2.14
C PHE A 140 -14.10 3.73 -1.39
N PHE A 141 -14.39 3.28 -0.17
CA PHE A 141 -15.11 4.06 0.83
C PHE A 141 -14.50 3.79 2.20
N THR A 142 -14.75 4.69 3.15
CA THR A 142 -14.33 4.55 4.54
C THR A 142 -15.53 4.27 5.43
N THR A 143 -15.33 3.40 6.41
CA THR A 143 -16.29 3.14 7.48
C THR A 143 -15.67 3.57 8.80
N PRO A 144 -16.29 4.49 9.56
CA PRO A 144 -15.81 4.84 10.89
C PRO A 144 -15.77 3.62 11.80
N ILE A 145 -14.74 3.51 12.63
CA ILE A 145 -14.69 2.44 13.65
C ILE A 145 -15.55 2.86 14.83
N PRO A 146 -16.54 2.05 15.23
CA PRO A 146 -17.33 2.31 16.44
C PRO A 146 -16.45 2.50 17.68
N SER A 147 -16.76 3.51 18.49
CA SER A 147 -15.97 3.89 19.67
C SER A 147 -15.88 2.80 20.74
N ASP A 148 -16.86 1.91 20.82
CA ASP A 148 -16.91 0.76 21.72
C ASP A 148 -15.95 -0.38 21.35
N ILE A 149 -15.49 -0.42 20.10
CA ILE A 149 -14.48 -1.39 19.64
C ILE A 149 -13.07 -0.94 20.06
N TYR A 150 -12.82 0.36 20.12
CA TYR A 150 -11.53 0.92 20.54
C TYR A 150 -11.12 0.50 21.94
N GLU A 151 -12.05 0.45 22.89
CA GLU A 151 -11.77 0.01 24.27
C GLU A 151 -11.24 -1.44 24.30
N ARG A 152 -11.71 -2.29 23.40
CA ARG A 152 -11.33 -3.73 23.36
C ARG A 152 -10.00 -3.99 22.66
N ILE A 153 -9.61 -3.15 21.70
CA ILE A 153 -8.34 -3.31 20.97
C ILE A 153 -7.16 -2.80 21.82
N VAL A 154 -7.35 -1.68 22.53
CA VAL A 154 -6.29 -1.13 23.40
C VAL A 154 -5.96 -2.09 24.56
N ASP A 155 -6.97 -2.75 25.14
CA ASP A 155 -6.80 -3.74 26.21
C ASP A 155 -6.10 -5.04 25.78
N GLN A 156 -5.99 -5.34 24.49
CA GLN A 156 -5.27 -6.52 23.99
C GLN A 156 -3.80 -6.25 23.64
N THR A 157 -3.35 -4.99 23.79
CA THR A 157 -1.98 -4.55 23.49
C THR A 157 -1.20 -4.06 24.72
N LEU A 158 -1.72 -4.30 25.93
CA LEU A 158 -1.01 -4.11 27.21
C LEU A 158 -0.61 -5.45 27.86
#